data_AF-A0A177Q1M7-F1
#
_entry.id   AF-A0A177Q1M7-F1
#
_cell.length_a   1.000
_cell.length_b   1.000
_cell.length_c   1.000
_cell.angle_alpha   90.00
_cell.angle_beta   90.00
_cell.angle_gamma   90.00
#
_symmetry.space_group_name_H-M   'P 1'
#
loop_
_entity.id
_entity.type
_entity.pdbx_description
1 polymer ?
#
loop_
_entity_poly.entity_id
_entity_poly.type
_entity_poly.pdbx_seq_one_letter_code
_entity_poly.pdbx_strand_id
1 'polypeptide(L)'
;METATKPEYLELLNGIANGESANGINLLAWANATQDKELEAGLRFVGARESSHGEVFARRIVEMGFEVTPPKHDPEAAARLAKLANPRISDFEKLGPERSFDFFFDDMDKKVADGYFDPLTARMMTWYIAEERDSGTQLKECTARIRAAGAPNAANGASANGTNGHAPAADTVALMQCMTAGFDRIERALELVGSR
;
A
#
# COMPACT_ATOMS: atom_id res chain seq x y z
N MET A 1 -29.65 11.58 21.99
CA MET A 1 -28.84 10.77 21.06
C MET A 1 -27.70 10.22 21.87
N GLU A 2 -27.63 8.89 22.00
CA GLU A 2 -26.54 8.22 22.68
C GLU A 2 -25.26 8.48 21.88
N THR A 3 -24.23 9.02 22.52
CA THR A 3 -22.95 9.28 21.86
C THR A 3 -22.34 7.95 21.45
N ALA A 4 -22.12 7.74 20.15
CA ALA A 4 -21.46 6.53 19.66
C ALA A 4 -20.08 6.40 20.34
N THR A 5 -19.85 5.30 21.05
CA THR A 5 -18.54 5.01 21.65
C THR A 5 -17.52 4.81 20.54
N LYS A 6 -16.38 5.52 20.61
CA LYS A 6 -15.30 5.40 19.63
C LYS A 6 -14.81 3.95 19.55
N PRO A 7 -14.93 3.26 18.38
CA PRO A 7 -14.40 1.92 18.24
C PRO A 7 -12.87 1.94 18.21
N GLU A 8 -12.25 0.91 18.78
CA GLU A 8 -10.79 0.80 18.84
C GLU A 8 -10.14 0.73 17.44
N TYR A 9 -10.86 0.22 16.45
CA TYR A 9 -10.43 0.13 15.06
C TYR A 9 -10.66 1.41 14.23
N LEU A 10 -11.16 2.51 14.81
CA LEU A 10 -11.43 3.72 14.02
C LEU A 10 -10.17 4.28 13.33
N GLU A 11 -9.03 4.23 14.01
CA GLU A 11 -7.75 4.71 13.43
C GLU A 11 -7.26 3.79 12.31
N LEU A 12 -7.51 2.47 12.42
CA LEU A 12 -7.23 1.50 11.37
C LEU A 12 -8.05 1.83 10.11
N LEU A 13 -9.36 2.07 10.23
CA LEU A 13 -10.20 2.42 9.09
C LEU A 13 -9.79 3.76 8.45
N ASN A 14 -9.41 4.75 9.26
CA ASN A 14 -8.87 6.02 8.75
C ASN A 14 -7.55 5.83 7.99
N GLY A 15 -6.69 4.94 8.49
CA GLY A 15 -5.45 4.55 7.81
C GLY A 15 -5.73 3.95 6.44
N ILE A 16 -6.67 3.00 6.37
CA ILE A 16 -7.09 2.36 5.11
C ILE A 16 -7.69 3.40 4.17
N ALA A 17 -8.73 4.14 4.58
CA ALA A 17 -9.39 5.12 3.72
C ALA A 17 -8.42 6.11 3.06
N ASN A 18 -7.47 6.64 3.84
CA ASN A 18 -6.47 7.59 3.36
C ASN A 18 -5.38 6.93 2.49
N GLY A 19 -4.90 5.74 2.87
CA GLY A 19 -3.91 4.99 2.10
C GLY A 19 -4.44 4.64 0.72
N GLU A 20 -5.58 3.95 0.69
CA GLU A 20 -6.28 3.51 -0.52
C GLU A 20 -6.57 4.67 -1.48
N SER A 21 -7.06 5.80 -0.96
CA SER A 21 -7.28 7.01 -1.78
C SER A 21 -6.00 7.52 -2.45
N ALA A 22 -4.88 7.52 -1.71
CA ALA A 22 -3.59 7.93 -2.27
C ALA A 22 -3.04 6.90 -3.28
N ASN A 23 -3.40 5.62 -3.14
CA ASN A 23 -2.98 4.53 -4.03
C ASN A 23 -3.64 4.62 -5.37
N GLY A 24 -4.96 4.81 -5.36
CA GLY A 24 -5.71 5.07 -6.58
C GLY A 24 -5.07 6.19 -7.40
N ILE A 25 -4.75 7.32 -6.76
CA ILE A 25 -4.08 8.46 -7.42
C ILE A 25 -2.72 8.06 -8.02
N ASN A 26 -1.87 7.38 -7.25
CA ASN A 26 -0.53 7.01 -7.67
C ASN A 26 -0.53 5.98 -8.82
N LEU A 27 -1.37 4.95 -8.72
CA LEU A 27 -1.51 3.92 -9.75
C LEU A 27 -2.07 4.50 -11.05
N LEU A 28 -3.09 5.37 -10.96
CA LEU A 28 -3.67 6.02 -12.13
C LEU A 28 -2.68 7.01 -12.78
N ALA A 29 -1.88 7.72 -11.98
CA ALA A 29 -0.82 8.58 -12.49
C ALA A 29 0.23 7.78 -13.27
N TRP A 30 0.62 6.61 -12.75
CA TRP A 30 1.52 5.71 -13.46
C TRP A 30 0.87 5.15 -14.73
N ALA A 31 -0.38 4.68 -14.65
CA ALA A 31 -1.12 4.16 -15.80
C ALA A 31 -1.17 5.18 -16.95
N ASN A 32 -1.32 6.47 -16.63
CA ASN A 32 -1.33 7.54 -17.62
C ASN A 32 0.05 7.84 -18.23
N ALA A 33 1.14 7.41 -17.60
CA ALA A 33 2.50 7.72 -18.00
C ALA A 33 3.25 6.55 -18.67
N THR A 34 2.84 5.30 -18.43
CA THR A 34 3.45 4.13 -19.08
C THR A 34 3.06 4.02 -20.56
N GLN A 35 3.96 3.44 -21.36
CA GLN A 35 3.70 3.08 -22.75
C GLN A 35 3.32 1.60 -22.91
N ASP A 36 3.50 0.80 -21.86
CA ASP A 36 3.16 -0.63 -21.84
C ASP A 36 1.64 -0.80 -21.61
N LYS A 37 0.95 -1.38 -22.60
CA LYS A 37 -0.51 -1.53 -22.57
C LYS A 37 -1.01 -2.59 -21.60
N GLU A 38 -0.23 -3.63 -21.33
CA GLU A 38 -0.58 -4.64 -20.34
C GLU A 38 -0.42 -4.07 -18.93
N LEU A 39 0.66 -3.34 -18.69
CA LEU A 39 0.88 -2.64 -17.42
C LEU A 39 -0.15 -1.53 -17.21
N GLU A 40 -0.45 -0.72 -18.24
CA GLU A 40 -1.50 0.30 -18.18
C GLU A 40 -2.84 -0.30 -17.74
N ALA A 41 -3.26 -1.41 -18.37
CA ALA A 41 -4.52 -2.06 -18.04
C ALA A 41 -4.54 -2.56 -16.58
N GLY A 42 -3.48 -3.23 -16.13
CA GLY A 42 -3.36 -3.70 -14.76
C GLY A 42 -3.37 -2.57 -13.72
N LEU A 43 -2.62 -1.49 -13.98
CA LEU A 43 -2.57 -0.32 -13.10
C LEU A 43 -3.92 0.40 -13.03
N ARG A 44 -4.64 0.53 -14.15
CA ARG A 44 -5.99 1.12 -14.15
C ARG A 44 -6.98 0.27 -13.37
N PHE A 45 -6.93 -1.04 -13.57
CA PHE A 45 -7.81 -1.97 -12.87
C PHE A 45 -7.62 -1.89 -11.35
N VAL A 46 -6.37 -2.02 -10.88
CA VAL A 46 -6.08 -1.96 -9.44
C VAL A 46 -6.30 -0.54 -8.91
N GLY A 47 -5.85 0.51 -9.62
CA GLY A 47 -6.11 1.89 -9.21
C GLY A 47 -7.59 2.24 -9.03
N ALA A 48 -8.49 1.63 -9.81
CA ALA A 48 -9.93 1.79 -9.62
C ALA A 48 -10.43 1.12 -8.33
N ARG A 49 -9.89 -0.05 -7.97
CA ARG A 49 -10.20 -0.74 -6.72
C ARG A 49 -9.77 0.06 -5.51
N GLU A 50 -8.52 0.50 -5.46
CA GLU A 50 -8.00 1.30 -4.34
C GLU A 50 -8.81 2.60 -4.15
N SER A 51 -9.18 3.26 -5.27
CA SER A 51 -10.04 4.45 -5.21
C SER A 51 -11.39 4.13 -4.58
N SER A 52 -12.01 3.01 -4.98
CA SER A 52 -13.27 2.52 -4.42
C SER A 52 -13.12 2.12 -2.94
N HIS A 53 -12.02 1.48 -2.56
CA HIS A 53 -11.75 1.13 -1.16
C HIS A 53 -11.66 2.37 -0.29
N GLY A 54 -10.91 3.39 -0.74
CA GLY A 54 -10.82 4.68 -0.05
C GLY A 54 -12.20 5.28 0.26
N GLU A 55 -13.07 5.31 -0.74
CA GLU A 55 -14.45 5.81 -0.60
C GLU A 55 -15.32 4.96 0.31
N VAL A 56 -15.26 3.63 0.20
CA VAL A 56 -16.07 2.71 1.00
C VAL A 56 -15.70 2.77 2.47
N PHE A 57 -14.39 2.81 2.79
CA PHE A 57 -13.94 2.95 4.17
C PHE A 57 -14.25 4.33 4.76
N ALA A 58 -14.09 5.40 3.97
CA ALA A 58 -14.51 6.75 4.37
C ALA A 58 -16.00 6.82 4.69
N ARG A 59 -16.84 6.21 3.84
CA ARG A 59 -18.27 6.09 4.08
C ARG A 59 -18.57 5.30 5.35
N ARG A 60 -17.89 4.17 5.59
CA ARG A 60 -18.11 3.36 6.79
C ARG A 60 -17.83 4.15 8.08
N ILE A 61 -16.78 4.96 8.09
CA ILE A 61 -16.45 5.86 9.21
C ILE A 61 -17.61 6.83 9.50
N VAL A 62 -18.17 7.45 8.46
CA VAL A 62 -19.32 8.36 8.56
C VAL A 62 -20.58 7.65 9.04
N GLU A 63 -20.86 6.44 8.54
CA GLU A 63 -22.00 5.63 8.98
C GLU A 63 -21.95 5.24 10.45
N MET A 64 -20.75 5.15 11.04
CA MET A 64 -20.56 4.93 12.47
C MET A 64 -20.67 6.21 13.31
N GLY A 65 -20.90 7.37 12.68
CA GLY A 65 -21.04 8.67 13.35
C GLY A 65 -19.73 9.41 13.59
N PHE A 66 -18.66 9.07 12.86
CA PHE A 66 -17.35 9.72 12.97
C PHE A 66 -16.98 10.44 11.67
N GLU A 67 -16.01 11.36 11.75
CA GLU A 67 -15.44 12.01 10.58
C GLU A 67 -14.14 11.31 10.16
N VAL A 68 -13.83 11.37 8.86
CA VAL A 68 -12.53 10.91 8.35
C VAL A 68 -11.46 11.90 8.79
N THR A 69 -10.49 11.42 9.54
CA THR A 69 -9.32 12.20 9.93
C THR A 69 -8.46 12.47 8.71
N PRO A 70 -8.01 13.73 8.49
CA PRO A 70 -7.09 14.05 7.41
C PRO A 70 -5.84 13.17 7.46
N PRO A 71 -5.27 12.80 6.30
CA PRO A 71 -4.05 12.03 6.27
C PRO A 71 -2.93 12.80 6.97
N LYS A 72 -2.08 12.07 7.70
CA LYS A 72 -0.86 12.65 8.26
C LYS A 72 0.01 13.17 7.11
N HIS A 73 0.69 14.30 7.35
CA HIS A 73 1.62 14.84 6.35
C HIS A 73 2.67 13.78 5.96
N ASP A 74 2.73 13.50 4.66
CA ASP A 74 3.76 12.70 4.02
C ASP A 74 4.61 13.65 3.15
N PRO A 75 5.85 13.97 3.57
CA PRO A 75 6.71 14.90 2.83
C PRO A 75 7.14 14.35 1.47
N GLU A 76 7.03 13.03 1.24
CA GLU A 76 7.46 12.38 -0.01
C GLU A 76 6.33 12.20 -1.02
N ALA A 77 5.07 12.46 -0.61
CA ALA A 77 3.90 12.22 -1.45
C ALA A 77 3.97 12.92 -2.82
N ALA A 78 4.39 14.20 -2.83
CA ALA A 78 4.52 14.98 -4.06
C ALA A 78 5.64 14.44 -4.97
N ALA A 79 6.77 14.07 -4.39
CA ALA A 79 7.91 13.52 -5.14
C ALA A 79 7.57 12.14 -5.73
N ARG A 80 6.89 11.29 -4.95
CA ARG A 80 6.39 9.98 -5.38
C ARG A 80 5.43 10.11 -6.55
N LEU A 81 4.42 10.97 -6.45
CA LEU A 81 3.47 11.22 -7.53
C LEU A 81 4.17 11.76 -8.78
N ALA A 82 5.08 12.73 -8.62
CA ALA A 82 5.85 13.29 -9.74
C ALA A 82 6.70 12.22 -10.44
N LYS A 83 7.30 11.29 -9.69
CA LYS A 83 8.04 10.16 -10.26
C LYS A 83 7.13 9.25 -11.08
N LEU A 84 5.98 8.86 -10.53
CA LEU A 84 5.04 7.94 -11.17
C LEU A 84 4.43 8.53 -12.45
N ALA A 85 4.07 9.82 -12.41
CA ALA A 85 3.49 10.55 -13.54
C ALA A 85 4.50 10.90 -14.65
N ASN A 86 5.80 10.68 -14.45
CA ASN A 86 6.82 11.06 -15.42
C ASN A 86 7.02 9.95 -16.48
N PRO A 87 6.69 10.18 -17.77
CA PRO A 87 6.89 9.18 -18.82
C PRO A 87 8.38 8.99 -19.20
N ARG A 88 9.27 9.86 -18.71
CA ARG A 88 10.73 9.74 -18.93
C ARG A 88 11.42 8.83 -17.92
N ILE A 89 10.73 8.45 -16.84
CA ILE A 89 11.23 7.48 -15.87
C ILE A 89 10.69 6.11 -16.28
N SER A 90 11.57 5.13 -16.37
CA SER A 90 11.19 3.79 -16.81
C SER A 90 10.25 3.10 -15.82
N ASP A 91 9.41 2.19 -16.30
CA ASP A 91 8.52 1.41 -15.43
C ASP A 91 9.30 0.55 -14.44
N PHE A 92 10.51 0.09 -14.80
CA PHE A 92 11.39 -0.63 -13.89
C PHE A 92 11.86 0.26 -12.72
N GLU A 93 12.30 1.49 -13.00
CA GLU A 93 12.66 2.45 -11.94
C GLU A 93 11.46 2.85 -11.07
N LYS A 94 10.24 2.81 -11.62
CA LYS A 94 8.97 3.01 -10.89
C LYS A 94 8.51 1.81 -10.08
N LEU A 95 9.03 0.60 -10.30
CA LEU A 95 8.62 -0.58 -9.52
C LEU A 95 9.27 -0.63 -8.13
N GLY A 96 10.54 -0.23 -8.04
CA GLY A 96 11.31 -0.42 -6.82
C GLY A 96 11.41 -1.90 -6.39
N PRO A 97 11.87 -2.19 -5.16
CA PRO A 97 11.97 -3.55 -4.64
C PRO A 97 10.59 -4.19 -4.45
N GLU A 98 10.50 -5.50 -4.69
CA GLU A 98 9.30 -6.28 -4.36
C GLU A 98 9.15 -6.37 -2.84
N ARG A 99 7.92 -6.25 -2.35
CA ARG A 99 7.57 -6.51 -0.94
C ARG A 99 6.30 -7.34 -0.87
N SER A 100 6.12 -8.04 0.23
CA SER A 100 4.89 -8.77 0.55
C SER A 100 4.18 -8.12 1.73
N PHE A 101 2.85 -8.17 1.72
CA PHE A 101 1.98 -7.72 2.80
C PHE A 101 1.16 -8.87 3.40
N ASP A 102 1.54 -10.12 3.12
CA ASP A 102 0.79 -11.29 3.55
C ASP A 102 0.60 -11.28 5.08
N PHE A 103 1.64 -10.88 5.83
CA PHE A 103 1.57 -10.72 7.29
C PHE A 103 0.48 -9.75 7.77
N PHE A 104 0.25 -8.65 7.06
CA PHE A 104 -0.80 -7.69 7.43
C PHE A 104 -2.18 -8.30 7.22
N PHE A 105 -2.41 -8.90 6.04
CA PHE A 105 -3.71 -9.50 5.72
C PHE A 105 -4.01 -10.71 6.60
N ASP A 106 -3.00 -11.47 7.00
CA ASP A 106 -3.14 -12.58 7.93
C ASP A 106 -3.53 -12.11 9.35
N ASP A 107 -2.95 -10.99 9.83
CA ASP A 107 -3.38 -10.36 11.09
C ASP A 107 -4.81 -9.80 11.01
N MET A 108 -5.21 -9.25 9.86
CA MET A 108 -6.57 -8.76 9.65
C MET A 108 -7.59 -9.90 9.62
N ASP A 109 -7.28 -11.01 8.95
CA ASP A 109 -8.12 -12.22 8.97
C ASP A 109 -8.32 -12.73 10.40
N LYS A 110 -7.24 -12.74 11.20
CA LYS A 110 -7.33 -13.09 12.62
C LYS A 110 -8.25 -12.14 13.39
N LYS A 111 -8.12 -10.82 13.21
CA LYS A 111 -9.00 -9.83 13.85
C LYS A 111 -10.46 -9.99 13.47
N VAL A 112 -10.74 -10.31 12.21
CA VAL A 112 -12.10 -10.65 11.76
C VAL A 112 -12.62 -11.89 12.50
N ALA A 113 -11.82 -12.95 12.57
CA ALA A 113 -12.20 -14.21 13.24
C ALA A 113 -12.40 -14.04 14.76
N ASP A 114 -11.59 -13.21 15.40
CA ASP A 114 -11.62 -12.94 16.84
C ASP A 114 -12.76 -11.96 17.25
N GLY A 115 -13.56 -11.48 16.29
CA GLY A 115 -14.71 -10.60 16.56
C GLY A 115 -14.33 -9.16 16.92
N TYR A 116 -13.14 -8.70 16.49
CA TYR A 116 -12.62 -7.37 16.78
C TYR A 116 -13.47 -6.23 16.16
N PHE A 117 -14.11 -6.52 15.03
CA PHE A 117 -14.95 -5.56 14.30
C PHE A 117 -16.44 -5.77 14.57
N ASP A 118 -17.24 -4.71 14.44
CA ASP A 118 -18.69 -4.88 14.38
C ASP A 118 -19.09 -5.73 13.14
N PRO A 119 -20.28 -6.37 13.13
CA PRO A 119 -20.64 -7.31 12.07
C PRO A 119 -20.59 -6.74 10.64
N LEU A 120 -20.89 -5.47 10.44
CA LEU A 120 -20.85 -4.85 9.11
C LEU A 120 -19.40 -4.54 8.71
N THR A 121 -18.61 -3.97 9.62
CA THR A 121 -17.19 -3.71 9.38
C THR A 121 -16.42 -5.02 9.15
N ALA A 122 -16.73 -6.10 9.87
CA ALA A 122 -16.11 -7.41 9.67
C ALA A 122 -16.32 -7.92 8.23
N ARG A 123 -17.55 -7.85 7.70
CA ARG A 123 -17.85 -8.27 6.33
C ARG A 123 -17.14 -7.42 5.29
N MET A 124 -17.08 -6.11 5.53
CA MET A 124 -16.35 -5.17 4.68
C MET A 124 -14.85 -5.49 4.67
N MET A 125 -14.25 -5.77 5.84
CA MET A 125 -12.85 -6.18 5.94
C MET A 125 -12.59 -7.50 5.21
N THR A 126 -13.45 -8.51 5.35
CA THR A 126 -13.30 -9.78 4.61
C THR A 126 -13.31 -9.57 3.09
N TRP A 127 -14.21 -8.74 2.57
CA TRP A 127 -14.25 -8.40 1.15
C TRP A 127 -12.98 -7.66 0.72
N TYR A 128 -12.58 -6.63 1.46
CA TYR A 128 -11.37 -5.86 1.20
C TYR A 128 -10.12 -6.76 1.15
N ILE A 129 -9.91 -7.61 2.16
CA ILE A 129 -8.77 -8.54 2.21
C ILE A 129 -8.74 -9.48 1.00
N ALA A 130 -9.90 -10.01 0.59
CA ALA A 130 -9.99 -10.88 -0.58
C ALA A 130 -9.64 -10.14 -1.88
N GLU A 131 -10.12 -8.90 -2.02
CA GLU A 131 -9.86 -8.08 -3.19
C GLU A 131 -8.40 -7.60 -3.25
N GLU A 132 -7.78 -7.29 -2.12
CA GLU A 132 -6.36 -6.92 -2.03
C GLU A 132 -5.43 -8.06 -2.46
N ARG A 133 -5.74 -9.29 -2.05
CA ARG A 133 -4.98 -10.48 -2.49
C ARG A 133 -5.10 -10.70 -4.00
N ASP A 134 -6.27 -10.47 -4.57
CA ASP A 134 -6.52 -10.55 -6.01
C ASP A 134 -5.78 -9.42 -6.77
N SER A 135 -5.90 -8.18 -6.32
CA SER A 135 -5.18 -7.01 -6.85
C SER A 135 -3.67 -7.20 -6.80
N GLY A 136 -3.14 -7.72 -5.68
CA GLY A 136 -1.73 -8.03 -5.52
C GLY A 136 -1.24 -9.10 -6.49
N THR A 137 -2.07 -10.13 -6.76
CA THR A 137 -1.77 -11.15 -7.79
C THR A 137 -1.73 -10.53 -9.18
N GLN A 138 -2.74 -9.72 -9.53
CA GLN A 138 -2.80 -9.03 -10.82
C GLN A 138 -1.60 -8.09 -11.05
N LEU A 139 -1.21 -7.30 -10.03
CA LEU A 139 -0.02 -6.44 -10.11
C LEU A 139 1.26 -7.24 -10.25
N LYS A 140 1.43 -8.35 -9.52
CA LYS A 140 2.61 -9.22 -9.66
C LYS A 140 2.73 -9.76 -11.09
N GLU A 141 1.63 -10.23 -11.67
CA GLU A 141 1.61 -10.72 -13.05
C GLU A 141 1.96 -9.62 -14.07
N CYS A 142 1.31 -8.46 -13.98
CA CYS A 142 1.58 -7.34 -14.89
C CYS A 142 3.03 -6.81 -14.79
N THR A 143 3.63 -6.90 -13.61
CA THR A 143 4.95 -6.31 -13.35
C THR A 143 6.11 -7.31 -13.51
N ALA A 144 5.84 -8.62 -13.53
CA ALA A 144 6.85 -9.67 -13.69
C ALA A 144 7.69 -9.48 -14.96
N ARG A 145 7.04 -9.15 -16.09
CA ARG A 145 7.69 -8.85 -17.39
C ARG A 145 8.64 -7.65 -17.31
N ILE A 146 8.22 -6.57 -16.63
CA ILE A 146 9.05 -5.37 -16.46
C ILE A 146 10.26 -5.68 -15.57
N ARG A 147 10.05 -6.44 -14.48
CA ARG A 147 11.14 -6.86 -13.59
C ARG A 147 12.17 -7.72 -14.32
N ALA A 148 11.71 -8.69 -15.13
CA ALA A 148 12.59 -9.55 -15.91
C ALA A 148 13.41 -8.77 -16.95
N ALA A 149 12.82 -7.75 -17.57
CA ALA A 149 13.50 -6.91 -18.56
C ALA A 149 14.52 -5.93 -17.95
N GLY A 150 14.33 -5.50 -16.70
CA GLY A 150 15.21 -4.54 -16.01
C GLY A 150 16.27 -5.16 -15.09
N ALA A 151 16.19 -6.47 -14.81
CA ALA A 151 17.22 -7.16 -14.04
C ALA A 151 18.54 -7.15 -14.83
N PRO A 152 19.70 -6.78 -14.23
CA PRO A 152 20.98 -6.89 -14.90
C PRO A 152 21.19 -8.34 -15.32
N ASN A 153 21.59 -8.59 -16.57
CA ASN A 153 21.92 -9.90 -17.11
C ASN A 153 22.84 -10.66 -16.13
N ALA A 154 22.30 -11.55 -15.32
CA ALA A 154 23.06 -12.53 -14.55
C ALA A 154 23.48 -13.68 -15.50
N ALA A 155 24.23 -13.32 -16.54
CA ALA A 155 24.80 -14.26 -17.50
C ALA A 155 26.06 -13.66 -18.10
N ASN A 156 27.12 -13.55 -17.28
CA ASN A 156 28.51 -13.84 -17.63
C ASN A 156 29.44 -13.38 -16.50
N GLY A 157 30.15 -14.32 -15.89
CA GLY A 157 31.31 -14.03 -15.06
C GLY A 157 31.35 -14.75 -13.73
N ALA A 158 31.79 -16.01 -13.74
CA ALA A 158 32.47 -16.57 -12.59
C ALA A 158 33.75 -15.77 -12.32
N SER A 159 33.94 -15.25 -11.11
CA SER A 159 35.21 -15.36 -10.36
C SER A 159 35.05 -14.82 -8.95
N ALA A 160 35.89 -15.36 -8.08
CA ALA A 160 35.80 -15.34 -6.63
C ALA A 160 36.31 -14.06 -5.96
N ASN A 161 35.83 -13.91 -4.72
CA ASN A 161 36.53 -13.40 -3.53
C ASN A 161 36.78 -11.89 -3.39
N GLY A 162 36.39 -11.35 -2.22
CA GLY A 162 36.80 -10.01 -1.79
C GLY A 162 35.84 -9.37 -0.80
N THR A 163 36.05 -9.62 0.49
CA THR A 163 35.48 -8.90 1.62
C THR A 163 35.72 -7.39 1.53
N ASN A 164 34.71 -6.57 1.80
CA ASN A 164 34.83 -5.38 2.67
C ASN A 164 33.47 -4.75 2.95
N GLY A 165 33.23 -4.45 4.23
CA GLY A 165 32.01 -3.82 4.69
C GLY A 165 31.81 -2.42 4.11
N HIS A 166 30.54 -2.13 3.83
CA HIS A 166 29.98 -0.78 3.81
C HIS A 166 28.60 -0.88 4.44
N ALA A 167 28.36 -0.01 5.41
CA ALA A 167 27.10 0.10 6.15
C ALA A 167 25.92 0.26 5.19
N PRO A 168 24.73 -0.31 5.48
CA PRO A 168 23.56 -0.04 4.66
C PRO A 168 23.20 1.44 4.81
N ALA A 169 23.33 2.17 3.71
CA ALA A 169 22.89 3.54 3.61
C ALA A 169 21.39 3.61 3.95
N ALA A 170 21.06 4.59 4.78
CA ALA A 170 19.72 5.11 4.89
C ALA A 170 19.17 5.43 3.49
N ASP A 171 17.86 5.28 3.34
CA ASP A 171 17.03 5.65 2.19
C ASP A 171 16.73 4.53 1.19
N THR A 172 15.44 4.17 1.12
CA THR A 172 14.70 3.86 -0.13
C THR A 172 13.24 3.51 0.19
N VAL A 173 12.48 4.56 0.47
CA VAL A 173 11.02 4.52 0.64
C VAL A 173 10.43 5.34 -0.50
N ALA A 174 9.70 4.73 -1.44
CA ALA A 174 9.06 5.54 -2.50
C ALA A 174 7.92 4.89 -3.28
N LEU A 175 7.69 3.57 -3.27
CA LEU A 175 6.74 2.98 -4.22
C LEU A 175 5.73 2.01 -3.61
N MET A 176 5.88 1.73 -2.32
CA MET A 176 4.97 0.88 -1.54
C MET A 176 4.47 1.56 -0.25
N GLN A 177 4.78 2.86 -0.09
CA GLN A 177 4.16 3.77 0.90
C GLN A 177 2.68 4.01 0.64
N CYS A 178 2.24 3.68 -0.56
CA CYS A 178 0.85 3.71 -0.94
C CYS A 178 -0.03 2.97 0.09
N MET A 179 0.25 1.70 0.37
CA MET A 179 -0.64 0.91 1.22
C MET A 179 -0.44 1.13 2.74
N THR A 180 0.64 1.77 3.22
CA THR A 180 0.98 1.65 4.67
C THR A 180 1.60 2.86 5.38
N ALA A 181 1.60 4.09 4.84
CA ALA A 181 2.08 5.26 5.62
C ALA A 181 1.27 5.56 6.92
N GLY A 182 0.15 4.86 7.14
CA GLY A 182 -0.59 4.85 8.40
C GLY A 182 0.02 3.99 9.50
N PHE A 183 0.68 2.87 9.19
CA PHE A 183 0.99 1.81 10.16
C PHE A 183 2.43 1.85 10.73
N ASP A 184 3.41 2.34 9.97
CA ASP A 184 4.78 2.60 10.47
C ASP A 184 4.83 3.62 11.63
N ARG A 185 3.73 4.37 11.84
CA ARG A 185 3.57 5.29 12.98
C ARG A 185 2.77 4.69 14.15
N ILE A 186 2.00 3.64 13.92
CA ILE A 186 1.25 2.94 14.97
C ILE A 186 2.19 1.99 15.73
N GLU A 187 3.10 1.29 15.05
CA GLU A 187 4.16 0.51 15.72
C GLU A 187 5.02 1.38 16.66
N ARG A 188 5.50 2.54 16.18
CA ARG A 188 6.27 3.48 17.01
C ARG A 188 5.48 4.09 18.16
N ALA A 189 4.17 4.30 18.00
CA ALA A 189 3.32 4.80 19.07
C ALA A 189 3.03 3.72 20.14
N LEU A 190 2.93 2.45 19.73
CA LEU A 190 2.75 1.32 20.64
C LEU A 190 4.04 0.99 21.43
N GLU A 191 5.22 1.11 20.82
CA GLU A 191 6.50 0.98 21.52
C GLU A 191 6.71 2.07 22.60
N LEU A 192 6.21 3.29 22.35
CA LEU A 192 6.27 4.42 23.29
C LEU A 192 5.27 4.30 24.45
N VAL A 193 4.16 3.60 24.27
CA VAL A 193 3.15 3.36 25.31
C VAL A 193 3.46 2.09 26.12
N GLY A 194 4.12 1.10 25.53
CA GLY A 194 4.58 -0.13 26.22
C GLY A 194 5.83 0.03 27.08
N SER A 195 6.48 1.20 27.06
CA SER A 195 7.66 1.53 27.89
C SER A 195 7.33 2.48 29.07
N ARG A 196 6.09 2.47 29.56
CA ARG A 196 5.69 3.17 30.80
C ARG A 196 4.95 2.25 31.75
#